data_AF-A0A7S2IEZ5-F1
#
_entry.id   AF-A0A7S2IEZ5-F1
#
_cell.length_a   1.000
_cell.length_b   1.000
_cell.length_c   1.000
_cell.angle_alpha   90.00
_cell.angle_beta   90.00
_cell.angle_gamma   90.00
#
_symmetry.space_group_name_H-M   'P 1'
#
loop_
_entity.id
_entity.type
_entity.pdbx_description
1 polymer ?
#
loop_
_entity_poly.entity_id
_entity_poly.type
_entity_poly.pdbx_seq_one_letter_code
_entity_poly.pdbx_strand_id
1 'polypeptide(L)'
;MAFTKSALLAVIAATSAFLYTADAFVVPSTSVKTQTSFGVSPVTKFRPIASSLAEDEVAEAEEAEDFIVSAGDLDDEDAGDEDDSLAVPEWYAHQLRVQELRLQYRRHENDTGSPEYQVAGMTERISYLTKHLKEHPKDFSTRRGLVALVNKRRRLLNYLFREDIERYRAIVTSMGIRHKAPGRVQSREDKYGRFPPQKEKKNKN
;
A
#
# COMPACT_ATOMS: atom_id res chain seq x y z
N MET A 1 -38.78 -24.49 61.74
CA MET A 1 -37.83 -23.38 62.00
C MET A 1 -37.37 -22.83 60.67
N ALA A 2 -37.90 -21.66 60.29
CA ALA A 2 -37.67 -21.03 59.00
C ALA A 2 -36.41 -20.16 59.07
N PHE A 3 -35.38 -20.49 58.28
CA PHE A 3 -34.21 -19.63 58.12
C PHE A 3 -34.42 -18.72 56.91
N THR A 4 -34.44 -17.42 57.21
CA THR A 4 -34.80 -16.31 56.34
C THR A 4 -33.73 -16.02 55.30
N LYS A 5 -34.16 -15.57 54.12
CA LYS A 5 -33.37 -15.22 52.92
C LYS A 5 -32.40 -14.02 53.10
N SER A 6 -32.13 -13.60 54.34
CA SER A 6 -31.36 -12.40 54.68
C SER A 6 -29.84 -12.62 54.76
N ALA A 7 -29.35 -13.87 54.83
CA ALA A 7 -27.92 -14.15 54.95
C ALA A 7 -27.15 -14.15 53.60
N LEU A 8 -27.85 -14.28 52.46
CA LEU A 8 -27.20 -14.37 51.14
C LEU A 8 -26.83 -13.02 50.52
N LEU A 9 -27.41 -11.92 51.01
CA LEU A 9 -27.17 -10.57 50.48
C LEU A 9 -25.90 -9.91 51.04
N ALA A 10 -25.36 -10.40 52.16
CA ALA A 10 -24.13 -9.88 52.76
C ALA A 10 -22.85 -10.30 52.03
N VAL A 11 -22.88 -11.40 51.26
CA VAL A 11 -21.70 -11.88 50.51
C VAL A 11 -21.51 -11.09 49.21
N ILE A 12 -22.58 -10.50 48.65
CA ILE A 12 -22.52 -9.74 47.40
C ILE A 12 -21.94 -8.33 47.62
N ALA A 13 -22.11 -7.74 48.81
CA ALA A 13 -21.59 -6.41 49.11
C ALA A 13 -20.07 -6.35 49.40
N ALA A 14 -19.41 -7.49 49.63
CA ALA A 14 -17.99 -7.54 49.99
C ALA A 14 -17.02 -7.60 48.79
N THR A 15 -17.52 -7.56 47.55
CA THR A 15 -16.67 -7.63 46.33
C THR A 15 -16.62 -6.32 45.52
N SER A 16 -17.28 -5.25 45.96
CA SER A 16 -17.31 -3.95 45.26
C SER A 16 -16.27 -2.93 45.75
N ALA A 17 -15.23 -3.38 46.45
CA ALA A 17 -14.16 -2.50 46.95
C ALA A 17 -12.77 -3.05 46.60
N PHE A 18 -12.53 -3.33 45.32
CA PHE A 18 -11.18 -3.22 44.78
C PHE A 18 -11.13 -1.91 44.01
N LEU A 19 -10.70 -0.88 44.73
CA LEU A 19 -10.32 0.41 44.19
C LEU A 19 -9.30 0.16 43.08
N TYR A 20 -9.74 0.24 41.83
CA TYR A 20 -8.84 0.46 40.72
C TYR A 20 -8.47 1.93 40.78
N THR A 21 -7.50 2.25 41.63
CA THR A 21 -6.77 3.51 41.58
C THR A 21 -6.25 3.66 40.16
N ALA A 22 -6.82 4.61 39.44
CA ALA A 22 -6.33 5.05 38.16
C ALA A 22 -5.00 5.80 38.38
N ASP A 23 -3.93 5.05 38.64
CA ASP A 23 -2.62 5.51 38.26
C ASP A 23 -2.56 5.38 36.75
N ALA A 24 -2.76 6.52 36.09
CA ALA A 24 -2.49 6.68 34.68
C ALA A 24 -1.13 6.07 34.39
N PHE A 25 -1.10 5.02 33.58
CA PHE A 25 0.11 4.57 32.90
C PHE A 25 0.51 5.68 31.92
N VAL A 26 1.14 6.71 32.46
CA VAL A 26 1.91 7.69 31.71
C VAL A 26 3.03 6.89 31.09
N VAL A 27 2.93 6.68 29.78
CA VAL A 27 4.06 6.22 28.98
C VAL A 27 5.21 7.18 29.28
N PRO A 28 6.34 6.72 29.84
CA PRO A 28 7.50 7.58 29.93
C PRO A 28 7.88 7.91 28.49
N SER A 29 7.70 9.18 28.12
CA SER A 29 8.30 9.76 26.93
C SER A 29 9.82 9.71 27.13
N THR A 30 10.41 8.54 26.89
CA THR A 30 11.84 8.40 26.73
C THR A 30 12.19 9.11 25.42
N SER A 31 12.57 10.37 25.55
CA SER A 31 13.29 11.09 24.50
C SER A 31 14.59 10.34 24.26
N VAL A 32 14.57 9.43 23.30
CA VAL A 32 15.77 8.79 22.78
C VAL A 32 16.53 9.88 22.05
N LYS A 33 17.60 10.40 22.67
CA LYS A 33 18.62 11.15 21.95
C LYS A 33 19.34 10.18 21.01
N THR A 34 18.84 10.03 19.79
CA THR A 34 19.67 9.52 18.69
C THR A 34 20.66 10.62 18.34
N GLN A 35 21.84 10.57 18.95
CA GLN A 35 23.02 11.14 18.31
C GLN A 35 23.30 10.28 17.09
N THR A 36 22.76 10.71 15.96
CA THR A 36 23.23 10.30 14.64
C THR A 36 23.19 11.55 13.80
N SER A 37 24.28 12.29 13.85
CA SER A 37 24.53 13.41 12.96
C SER A 37 24.77 12.88 11.55
N PHE A 38 23.69 12.54 10.84
CA PHE A 38 23.68 12.60 9.39
C PHE A 38 23.11 13.96 9.03
N GLY A 39 23.98 14.85 8.56
CA GLY A 39 23.61 16.19 8.12
C GLY A 39 22.65 16.08 6.94
N VAL A 40 21.37 16.35 7.20
CA VAL A 40 20.43 16.71 6.16
C VAL A 40 20.62 18.21 5.96
N SER A 41 21.29 18.57 4.87
CA SER A 41 21.36 19.96 4.42
C SER A 41 19.92 20.46 4.21
N PRO A 42 19.52 21.60 4.78
CA PRO A 42 18.19 22.15 4.53
C PRO A 42 18.10 22.49 3.05
N VAL A 43 17.07 21.96 2.39
CA VAL A 43 16.68 22.38 1.03
C VAL A 43 16.59 23.90 1.03
N THR A 44 17.46 24.52 0.24
CA THR A 44 17.48 25.97 0.06
C THR A 44 16.11 26.40 -0.43
N LYS A 45 15.45 27.27 0.33
CA LYS A 45 14.22 27.92 -0.14
C LYS A 45 14.56 28.65 -1.45
N PHE A 46 13.86 28.29 -2.53
CA PHE A 46 13.97 28.98 -3.81
C PHE A 46 13.88 30.49 -3.59
N ARG A 47 14.90 31.22 -4.06
CA ARG A 47 14.87 32.69 -4.13
C ARG A 47 14.04 33.05 -5.37
N PRO A 48 12.96 33.84 -5.25
CA PRO A 48 12.27 34.33 -6.44
C PRO A 48 13.19 35.27 -7.21
N ILE A 49 13.29 35.05 -8.52
CA ILE A 49 14.00 35.93 -9.45
C ILE A 49 13.11 37.16 -9.68
N ALA A 50 13.22 38.16 -8.82
CA ALA A 50 12.86 39.53 -9.15
C ALA A 50 13.31 40.48 -8.04
N SER A 51 13.74 41.67 -8.44
CA SER A 51 14.08 42.84 -7.61
C SER A 51 15.55 43.02 -7.23
N SER A 52 16.40 43.20 -8.23
CA SER A 52 17.50 44.16 -8.12
C SER A 52 17.69 44.88 -9.47
N LEU A 53 16.72 45.73 -9.81
CA LEU A 53 16.92 46.80 -10.78
C LEU A 53 17.04 48.08 -9.94
N ALA A 54 18.27 48.32 -9.46
CA ALA A 54 18.67 49.59 -8.91
C ALA A 54 19.72 50.16 -9.85
N GLU A 55 19.41 51.37 -10.31
CA GLU A 55 20.17 52.20 -11.22
C GLU A 55 21.54 52.52 -10.64
N ASP A 56 22.60 52.36 -11.42
CA ASP A 56 23.86 53.08 -11.25
C ASP A 56 24.41 53.41 -12.64
N GLU A 57 24.51 54.72 -12.90
CA GLU A 57 25.17 55.30 -14.08
C GLU A 57 26.67 55.00 -14.05
N VAL A 58 27.22 54.46 -15.14
CA VAL A 58 28.59 54.77 -15.55
C VAL A 58 28.64 54.84 -17.08
N ALA A 59 28.98 56.02 -17.57
CA ALA A 59 29.31 56.27 -18.96
C ALA A 59 30.70 55.71 -19.28
N GLU A 60 30.82 55.02 -20.41
CA GLU A 60 31.83 55.27 -21.45
C GLU A 60 31.42 54.43 -22.68
N ALA A 61 31.17 55.13 -23.80
CA ALA A 61 31.14 54.51 -25.12
C ALA A 61 32.54 53.96 -25.41
N GLU A 62 32.68 52.84 -26.12
CA GLU A 62 33.53 52.67 -27.32
C GLU A 62 33.08 51.44 -28.13
N GLU A 63 32.89 51.70 -29.43
CA GLU A 63 32.97 50.83 -30.61
C GLU A 63 31.90 49.75 -30.87
N ALA A 64 31.13 50.01 -31.93
CA ALA A 64 30.18 49.09 -32.55
C ALA A 64 30.92 48.00 -33.33
N GLU A 65 30.77 46.75 -32.90
CA GLU A 65 30.96 45.59 -33.74
C GLU A 65 29.57 45.08 -34.15
N ASP A 66 29.18 45.40 -35.37
CA ASP A 66 27.99 44.89 -36.04
C ASP A 66 28.14 43.37 -36.25
N PHE A 67 27.79 42.58 -35.23
CA PHE A 67 27.49 41.17 -35.41
C PHE A 67 26.10 41.05 -36.06
N ILE A 68 26.05 41.31 -37.36
CA ILE A 68 24.89 40.99 -38.19
C ILE A 68 24.79 39.46 -38.22
N VAL A 69 23.98 38.89 -37.33
CA VAL A 69 23.39 37.57 -37.56
C VAL A 69 22.58 37.73 -38.85
N SER A 70 23.09 37.15 -39.93
CA SER A 70 22.40 37.09 -41.20
C SER A 70 21.00 36.50 -40.96
N ALA A 71 19.96 37.22 -41.36
CA ALA A 71 18.56 36.84 -41.15
C ALA A 71 18.12 35.52 -41.82
N GLY A 72 19.06 34.76 -42.41
CA GLY A 72 18.84 33.42 -42.94
C GLY A 72 19.47 32.29 -42.12
N ASP A 73 20.10 32.60 -40.98
CA ASP A 73 20.76 31.60 -40.11
C ASP A 73 19.99 31.36 -38.79
N LEU A 74 18.75 31.85 -38.71
CA LEU A 74 17.82 31.64 -37.58
C LEU A 74 16.63 30.74 -37.96
N ASP A 75 16.77 29.94 -39.02
CA ASP A 75 15.76 28.96 -39.45
C ASP A 75 16.21 27.53 -39.13
N ASP A 76 16.69 27.30 -37.91
CA ASP A 76 16.36 26.04 -37.25
C ASP A 76 15.21 26.40 -36.32
N GLU A 77 13.99 26.20 -36.81
CA GLU A 77 12.86 25.93 -35.93
C GLU A 77 13.28 24.72 -35.08
N ASP A 78 13.95 24.98 -33.95
CA ASP A 78 13.95 24.07 -32.82
C ASP A 78 12.49 24.04 -32.40
N ALA A 79 11.76 23.16 -33.10
CA ALA A 79 10.37 22.85 -32.91
C ALA A 79 10.31 22.37 -31.48
N GLY A 80 10.06 23.34 -30.58
CA GLY A 80 10.40 23.23 -29.18
C GLY A 80 9.95 21.87 -28.71
N ASP A 81 10.93 21.06 -28.27
CA ASP A 81 10.66 19.86 -27.53
C ASP A 81 9.61 20.26 -26.50
N GLU A 82 8.35 19.85 -26.73
CA GLU A 82 7.26 20.20 -25.83
C GLU A 82 7.75 19.82 -24.45
N ASP A 83 7.83 20.81 -23.56
CA ASP A 83 8.43 20.66 -22.26
C ASP A 83 7.67 19.58 -21.46
N ASP A 84 8.11 18.33 -21.60
CA ASP A 84 7.63 17.14 -20.92
C ASP A 84 7.84 17.24 -19.38
N SER A 85 8.42 18.34 -18.86
CA SER A 85 8.58 18.56 -17.43
C SER A 85 7.26 18.67 -16.65
N LEU A 86 6.13 18.83 -17.34
CA LEU A 86 4.80 18.82 -16.75
C LEU A 86 4.17 17.41 -16.68
N ALA A 87 4.80 16.38 -17.26
CA ALA A 87 4.29 15.02 -17.22
C ALA A 87 4.46 14.38 -15.84
N VAL A 88 3.35 14.06 -15.19
CA VAL A 88 3.36 13.37 -13.89
C VAL A 88 4.06 12.01 -14.04
N PRO A 89 5.12 11.72 -13.26
CA PRO A 89 5.81 10.44 -13.34
C PRO A 89 4.86 9.25 -13.20
N GLU A 90 5.02 8.23 -14.05
CA GLU A 90 4.09 7.08 -14.11
C GLU A 90 3.90 6.40 -12.74
N TRP A 91 4.98 6.27 -11.97
CA TRP A 91 4.95 5.67 -10.64
C TRP A 91 4.02 6.43 -9.66
N TYR A 92 3.97 7.76 -9.78
CA TYR A 92 3.10 8.61 -8.96
C TYR A 92 1.65 8.47 -9.39
N ALA A 93 1.38 8.48 -10.70
CA ALA A 93 0.05 8.24 -11.24
C ALA A 93 -0.52 6.88 -10.79
N HIS A 94 0.29 5.81 -10.83
CA HIS A 94 -0.11 4.50 -10.31
C HIS A 94 -0.42 4.53 -8.82
N GLN A 95 0.40 5.23 -8.02
CA GLN A 95 0.18 5.34 -6.58
C GLN A 95 -1.14 6.06 -6.27
N LEU A 96 -1.48 7.14 -6.98
CA LEU A 96 -2.77 7.82 -6.84
C LEU A 96 -3.94 6.89 -7.13
N ARG A 97 -3.90 6.16 -8.27
CA ARG A 97 -4.93 5.17 -8.61
C ARG A 97 -5.10 4.10 -7.54
N VAL A 98 -4.00 3.59 -6.98
CA VAL A 98 -4.04 2.63 -5.88
C VAL A 98 -4.76 3.22 -4.66
N GLN A 99 -4.52 4.50 -4.34
CA GLN A 99 -5.19 5.17 -3.22
C GLN A 99 -6.66 5.45 -3.50
N GLU A 100 -7.00 5.91 -4.70
CA GLU A 100 -8.40 6.13 -5.12
C GLU A 100 -9.22 4.85 -4.99
N LEU A 101 -8.73 3.74 -5.55
CA LEU A 101 -9.39 2.43 -5.45
C LEU A 101 -9.52 1.98 -4.00
N ARG A 102 -8.48 2.16 -3.19
CA ARG A 102 -8.54 1.85 -1.76
C ARG A 102 -9.61 2.64 -1.03
N LEU A 103 -9.71 3.94 -1.29
CA LEU A 103 -10.70 4.82 -0.68
C LEU A 103 -12.13 4.48 -1.13
N GLN A 104 -12.32 4.02 -2.36
CA GLN A 104 -13.63 3.57 -2.86
C GLN A 104 -14.13 2.31 -2.14
N TYR A 105 -13.23 1.39 -1.80
CA TYR A 105 -13.56 0.10 -1.19
C TYR A 105 -13.34 0.04 0.33
N ARG A 106 -13.11 1.19 0.98
CA ARG A 106 -12.98 1.28 2.44
C ARG A 106 -14.35 1.14 3.12
N ARG A 107 -14.41 0.48 4.27
CA ARG A 107 -15.68 0.32 5.03
C ARG A 107 -15.97 1.49 5.95
N HIS A 108 -14.92 2.09 6.50
CA HIS A 108 -14.98 3.25 7.37
C HIS A 108 -13.82 4.19 7.03
N GLU A 109 -13.84 5.42 7.56
CA GLU A 109 -12.89 6.47 7.15
C GLU A 109 -11.43 6.07 7.36
N ASN A 110 -11.14 5.41 8.50
CA ASN A 110 -9.80 4.94 8.89
C ASN A 110 -9.52 3.46 8.54
N ASP A 111 -10.27 2.89 7.60
CA ASP A 111 -10.12 1.48 7.23
C ASP A 111 -8.91 1.28 6.31
N THR A 112 -7.91 0.57 6.82
CA THR A 112 -6.72 0.16 6.07
C THR A 112 -6.55 -1.37 6.02
N GLY A 113 -7.40 -2.07 6.77
CA GLY A 113 -7.23 -3.49 7.10
C GLY A 113 -8.25 -4.39 6.42
N SER A 114 -9.36 -3.87 5.91
CA SER A 114 -10.41 -4.70 5.33
C SER A 114 -9.93 -5.48 4.10
N PRO A 115 -10.50 -6.69 3.87
CA PRO A 115 -10.20 -7.47 2.68
C PRO A 115 -10.49 -6.70 1.39
N GLU A 116 -11.58 -5.93 1.34
CA GLU A 116 -11.98 -5.07 0.23
C GLU A 116 -10.88 -4.07 -0.14
N TYR A 117 -10.47 -3.26 0.84
CA TYR A 117 -9.43 -2.24 0.71
C TYR A 117 -8.11 -2.84 0.21
N GLN A 118 -7.72 -3.98 0.79
CA GLN A 118 -6.49 -4.66 0.41
C GLN A 118 -6.56 -5.28 -0.99
N VAL A 119 -7.68 -5.91 -1.36
CA VAL A 119 -7.89 -6.54 -2.68
C VAL A 119 -7.89 -5.49 -3.78
N ALA A 120 -8.52 -4.33 -3.55
CA ALA A 120 -8.53 -3.21 -4.49
C ALA A 120 -7.10 -2.73 -4.81
N GLY A 121 -6.33 -2.40 -3.78
CA GLY A 121 -4.95 -1.95 -3.96
C GLY A 121 -4.02 -3.01 -4.57
N MET A 122 -4.22 -4.31 -4.27
CA MET A 122 -3.45 -5.38 -4.91
C MET A 122 -3.79 -5.55 -6.38
N THR A 123 -5.04 -5.32 -6.77
CA THR A 123 -5.49 -5.52 -8.16
C THR A 123 -4.82 -4.53 -9.09
N GLU A 124 -4.74 -3.25 -8.71
CA GLU A 124 -4.04 -2.24 -9.51
C GLU A 124 -2.54 -2.50 -9.58
N ARG A 125 -1.91 -2.86 -8.46
CA ARG A 125 -0.49 -3.25 -8.43
C ARG A 125 -0.19 -4.45 -9.32
N ILE A 126 -1.08 -5.45 -9.33
CA ILE A 126 -0.95 -6.61 -10.22
C ILE A 126 -0.99 -6.15 -11.67
N SER A 127 -1.94 -5.27 -12.05
CA SER A 127 -2.02 -4.70 -13.40
C SER A 127 -0.73 -3.98 -13.79
N TYR A 128 -0.22 -3.09 -12.93
CA TYR A 128 1.03 -2.37 -13.15
C TYR A 128 2.23 -3.30 -13.32
N LEU A 129 2.44 -4.23 -12.38
CA LEU A 129 3.56 -5.19 -12.45
C LEU A 129 3.46 -6.12 -13.66
N THR A 130 2.25 -6.47 -14.11
CA THR A 130 2.09 -7.26 -15.32
C THR A 130 2.50 -6.51 -16.58
N LYS A 131 2.34 -5.18 -16.65
CA LYS A 131 2.85 -4.36 -17.75
C LYS A 131 4.37 -4.31 -17.72
N HIS A 132 4.94 -3.97 -16.56
CA HIS A 132 6.40 -3.93 -16.38
C HIS A 132 7.10 -5.25 -16.76
N LEU A 133 6.54 -6.40 -16.39
CA LEU A 133 7.13 -7.71 -16.71
C LEU A 133 6.98 -8.11 -18.19
N LYS A 134 6.09 -7.48 -18.96
CA LYS A 134 6.03 -7.68 -20.43
C LYS A 134 7.24 -7.05 -21.10
N GLU A 135 7.64 -5.86 -20.65
CA GLU A 135 8.83 -5.15 -21.13
C GLU A 135 10.12 -5.78 -20.58
N HIS A 136 10.10 -6.24 -19.32
CA HIS A 136 11.26 -6.83 -18.64
C HIS A 136 11.04 -8.30 -18.27
N PRO A 137 11.10 -9.24 -19.24
CA PRO A 137 10.84 -10.66 -18.99
C PRO A 137 11.92 -11.36 -18.14
N LYS A 138 13.10 -10.75 -17.98
CA LYS A 138 14.23 -11.32 -17.23
C LYS A 138 14.24 -10.93 -15.75
N ASP A 139 13.31 -10.09 -15.29
CA ASP A 139 13.20 -9.76 -13.87
C ASP A 139 12.44 -10.85 -13.09
N PHE A 140 13.19 -11.82 -12.57
CA PHE A 140 12.66 -12.91 -11.76
C PHE A 140 12.26 -12.47 -10.35
N SER A 141 12.86 -11.40 -9.83
CA SER A 141 12.59 -10.88 -8.48
C SER A 141 11.19 -10.25 -8.42
N THR A 142 10.87 -9.41 -9.41
CA THR A 142 9.56 -8.79 -9.55
C THR A 142 8.49 -9.81 -9.89
N ARG A 143 8.80 -10.82 -10.72
CA ARG A 143 7.89 -11.96 -10.98
C ARG A 143 7.52 -12.71 -9.70
N ARG A 144 8.50 -12.97 -8.82
CA ARG A 144 8.25 -13.60 -7.51
C ARG A 144 7.34 -12.73 -6.64
N GLY A 145 7.58 -11.42 -6.62
CA GLY A 145 6.72 -10.45 -5.92
C GLY A 145 5.28 -10.43 -6.45
N LEU A 146 5.11 -10.45 -7.77
CA LEU A 146 3.81 -10.52 -8.43
C LEU A 146 3.04 -11.79 -8.03
N VAL A 147 3.70 -12.96 -8.08
CA VAL A 147 3.07 -14.23 -7.68
C VAL A 147 2.66 -14.21 -6.21
N ALA A 148 3.49 -13.62 -5.33
CA ALA A 148 3.14 -13.45 -3.92
C ALA A 148 1.90 -12.56 -3.72
N LEU A 149 1.79 -11.45 -4.47
CA LEU A 149 0.62 -10.57 -4.44
C LEU A 149 -0.65 -11.27 -4.92
N VAL A 150 -0.58 -12.00 -6.04
CA VAL A 150 -1.71 -12.78 -6.57
C VAL A 150 -2.18 -13.82 -5.54
N ASN A 151 -1.25 -14.51 -4.89
CA ASN A 151 -1.57 -15.48 -3.85
C ASN A 151 -2.19 -14.82 -2.60
N LYS A 152 -1.69 -13.65 -2.18
CA LYS A 152 -2.27 -12.90 -1.06
C LYS A 152 -3.69 -12.45 -1.37
N ARG A 153 -3.94 -11.90 -2.57
CA ARG A 153 -5.28 -11.52 -3.04
C ARG A 153 -6.24 -12.72 -3.05
N ARG A 154 -5.79 -13.87 -3.56
CA ARG A 154 -6.58 -15.12 -3.55
C ARG A 154 -6.95 -15.56 -2.13
N ARG A 155 -6.02 -15.48 -1.18
CA ARG A 155 -6.29 -15.82 0.23
C ARG A 155 -7.34 -14.90 0.86
N LEU A 156 -7.29 -13.60 0.56
CA LEU A 156 -8.28 -12.62 1.03
C LEU A 156 -9.67 -12.90 0.43
N LEU A 157 -9.75 -13.22 -0.86
CA LEU A 157 -11.02 -13.61 -1.49
C LEU A 157 -11.59 -14.91 -0.93
N ASN A 158 -10.73 -15.91 -0.63
CA ASN A 158 -11.15 -17.13 0.06
C ASN A 158 -11.60 -16.88 1.50
N TYR A 159 -11.01 -15.91 2.19
CA TYR A 159 -11.47 -15.49 3.51
C TYR A 159 -12.84 -14.84 3.41
N LEU A 160 -13.00 -13.87 2.51
CA LEU A 160 -14.25 -13.17 2.31
C LEU A 160 -15.38 -14.11 1.89
N PHE A 161 -15.12 -15.07 1.00
CA PHE A 161 -16.10 -16.09 0.62
C PHE A 161 -16.63 -16.92 1.81
N ARG A 162 -15.79 -17.17 2.83
CA ARG A 162 -16.17 -17.93 4.02
C ARG A 162 -16.93 -17.07 5.04
N GLU A 163 -16.57 -15.79 5.12
CA GLU A 163 -17.16 -14.85 6.06
C GLU A 163 -18.50 -14.29 5.56
N ASP A 164 -18.53 -13.82 4.31
CA ASP A 164 -19.68 -13.16 3.71
C ASP A 164 -19.65 -13.27 2.18
N ILE A 165 -20.62 -14.05 1.68
CA ILE A 165 -20.76 -14.37 0.26
C ILE A 165 -21.23 -13.16 -0.55
N GLU A 166 -22.03 -12.26 0.02
CA GLU A 166 -22.57 -11.10 -0.68
C GLU A 166 -21.46 -10.09 -0.95
N ARG A 167 -20.64 -9.77 0.07
CA ARG A 167 -19.45 -8.93 -0.10
C ARG A 167 -18.47 -9.52 -1.11
N TYR A 168 -18.25 -10.83 -1.06
CA TYR A 168 -17.41 -11.51 -2.03
C TYR A 168 -17.92 -11.34 -3.46
N ARG A 169 -19.22 -11.52 -3.69
CA ARG A 169 -19.83 -11.36 -5.02
C ARG A 169 -19.74 -9.92 -5.53
N ALA A 170 -19.98 -8.94 -4.65
CA ALA A 170 -19.93 -7.52 -4.99
C ALA A 170 -18.53 -7.14 -5.51
N ILE A 171 -17.48 -7.50 -4.76
CA ILE A 171 -16.07 -7.20 -5.11
C ILE A 171 -15.63 -7.90 -6.39
N VAL A 172 -15.97 -9.19 -6.53
CA VAL A 172 -15.57 -9.98 -7.70
C VAL A 172 -16.19 -9.42 -8.97
N THR A 173 -17.45 -8.99 -8.90
CA THR A 173 -18.19 -8.40 -10.02
C THR A 173 -17.67 -7.00 -10.33
N SER A 174 -17.48 -6.16 -9.31
CA SER A 174 -17.06 -4.77 -9.51
C SER A 174 -15.66 -4.65 -10.12
N MET A 175 -14.73 -5.51 -9.71
CA MET A 175 -13.35 -5.51 -10.22
C MET A 175 -13.09 -6.51 -11.35
N GLY A 176 -14.11 -7.25 -11.81
CA GLY A 176 -13.96 -8.24 -12.89
C GLY A 176 -12.94 -9.35 -12.59
N ILE A 177 -12.75 -9.73 -11.33
CA ILE A 177 -11.71 -10.68 -10.93
C ILE A 177 -12.15 -12.11 -11.25
N ARG A 178 -11.41 -12.82 -12.09
CA ARG A 178 -11.65 -14.26 -12.32
C ARG A 178 -11.15 -15.08 -11.13
N HIS A 179 -12.03 -15.30 -10.15
CA HIS A 179 -11.75 -16.12 -8.97
C HIS A 179 -12.61 -17.38 -8.93
N LYS A 180 -11.98 -18.54 -8.68
CA LYS A 180 -12.67 -19.80 -8.42
C LYS A 180 -12.80 -20.00 -6.91
N ALA A 181 -14.03 -20.15 -6.43
CA ALA A 181 -14.30 -20.42 -5.03
C ALA A 181 -13.52 -21.66 -4.53
N PRO A 182 -13.05 -21.66 -3.27
CA PRO A 182 -12.32 -22.80 -2.72
C PRO A 182 -13.23 -24.03 -2.70
N GLY A 183 -12.76 -25.14 -3.27
CA GLY A 183 -13.46 -26.41 -3.19
C GLY A 183 -13.36 -27.04 -1.79
N ARG A 184 -14.12 -28.11 -1.56
CA ARG A 184 -13.99 -28.94 -0.36
C ARG A 184 -12.56 -29.50 -0.28
N VAL A 185 -11.94 -29.42 0.90
CA VAL A 185 -10.68 -30.11 1.17
C VAL A 185 -10.99 -31.61 1.23
N GLN A 186 -10.39 -32.39 0.33
CA GLN A 186 -10.52 -33.85 0.32
C GLN A 186 -9.93 -34.43 1.61
N SER A 187 -10.63 -35.36 2.26
CA SER A 187 -10.06 -36.09 3.39
C SER A 187 -8.90 -36.99 2.93
N ARG A 188 -8.12 -37.53 3.88
CA ARG A 188 -7.07 -38.50 3.54
C ARG A 188 -7.69 -39.73 2.87
N GLU A 189 -8.87 -40.13 3.34
CA GLU A 189 -9.66 -41.23 2.82
C GLU A 189 -10.15 -40.93 1.40
N ASP A 190 -10.65 -39.72 1.13
CA ASP A 190 -11.07 -39.30 -0.22
C ASP A 190 -9.88 -39.34 -1.20
N LYS A 191 -8.70 -38.91 -0.75
CA LYS A 191 -7.50 -38.78 -1.59
C LYS A 191 -6.78 -40.11 -1.82
N TYR A 192 -6.71 -40.96 -0.79
CA TYR A 192 -5.91 -42.18 -0.82
C TYR A 192 -6.74 -43.47 -0.78
N GLY A 193 -8.06 -43.39 -0.60
CA GLY A 193 -8.94 -44.57 -0.50
C GLY A 193 -8.99 -45.42 -1.77
N ARG A 194 -8.63 -44.85 -2.93
CA ARG A 194 -8.50 -45.59 -4.20
C ARG A 194 -7.24 -46.46 -4.26
N PHE A 195 -6.20 -46.11 -3.49
CA PHE A 195 -4.93 -46.83 -3.56
C PHE A 195 -4.96 -48.03 -2.60
N PRO A 196 -4.71 -49.25 -3.10
CA PRO A 196 -4.71 -50.44 -2.25
C PRO A 196 -3.58 -50.35 -1.20
N PRO A 197 -3.83 -50.77 0.06
CA PRO A 197 -2.81 -50.78 1.10
C PRO A 197 -1.68 -51.75 0.73
N GLN A 198 -0.43 -51.29 0.81
CA GLN A 198 0.74 -52.06 0.35
C GLN A 198 1.31 -53.06 1.36
N LYS A 199 0.81 -53.11 2.60
CA LYS A 199 1.46 -53.85 3.70
C LYS A 199 0.67 -55.06 4.18
N GLU A 200 0.83 -56.18 3.47
CA GLU A 200 0.50 -57.53 4.00
C GLU A 200 1.55 -58.61 3.69
N LYS A 201 2.63 -58.30 2.95
CA LYS A 201 3.58 -59.32 2.46
C LYS A 201 4.84 -59.57 3.30
N LYS A 202 4.95 -59.07 4.54
CA LYS A 202 6.19 -59.21 5.34
C LYS A 202 6.17 -60.26 6.46
N ASN A 203 5.04 -60.94 6.70
CA ASN A 203 4.90 -61.94 7.76
C ASN A 203 4.45 -63.31 7.20
N LYS A 204 5.08 -63.76 6.11
CA LYS A 204 5.04 -65.16 5.65
C LYS A 204 6.47 -65.68 5.63
N ASN A 205 6.92 -66.16 6.78
CA ASN A 205 7.96 -67.19 6.98
C ASN A 205 7.92 -67.60 8.45
#